data_AF-A0A1F3JZS9-F1
#
_entry.id   AF-A0A1F3JZS9-F1
#
_cell.length_a   1.000
_cell.length_b   1.000
_cell.length_c   1.000
_cell.angle_alpha   90.00
_cell.angle_beta   90.00
_cell.angle_gamma   90.00
#
_symmetry.space_group_name_H-M   'P 1'
#
loop_
_entity.id
_entity.type
_entity.pdbx_description
1 polymer ?
#
loop_
_entity_poly.entity_id
_entity_poly.type
_entity_poly.pdbx_seq_one_letter_code
_entity_poly.pdbx_strand_id
1 'polypeptide(L)'
;MNSISENIQPKSTVSTLKSASPFGEFTILDYNVAGLLEPFSSGDPSVNTPKIGVLVNDYDIVQVQEDFNYHAALYEGDLHPYCTPTSGGMGIGDGLNTMSDYPFSDDLVRVDWNDCNGTDCLTPKGFTWLRLRLDEGVYLDLYNLHTNAGSETADYAARRANVTQFVNYVQTQSANNAFIITGDFNCRYTRAEDNIRLVSDNLGATDSWIELIMDGLEPVQGSDPLVCHESAILTDFTCELVDKIFYRSNNFINLQAVDFTYEDAKFRDEDGNMLSDHRPIYTKFQYTLANNLRLSDQFGGPHGTSFIDVNAIPVSPVVTTIGMRADSRIDQVNLTLSNGTSFVHGGTGGTAKSLTLNSGEYVKSVKLCSGKYNNTTRIFYAKYTTSSGRTLTGGTTTSTTVTYTAPDGWKIVGFHGRCGTNVDKLGVIYAPI
;
A
#
# COMPACT_ATOMS: atom_id res chain seq x y z
N MET A 1 -27.66 -14.89 3.29
CA MET A 1 -27.41 -15.56 2.01
C MET A 1 -25.90 -15.69 1.87
N ASN A 2 -25.40 -16.88 1.51
CA ASN A 2 -23.99 -17.23 1.51
C ASN A 2 -23.18 -16.30 0.60
N SER A 3 -22.22 -15.54 1.17
CA SER A 3 -21.21 -14.83 0.37
C SER A 3 -20.13 -15.83 -0.03
N ILE A 4 -20.04 -16.08 -1.33
CA ILE A 4 -18.97 -16.85 -1.93
C ILE A 4 -17.83 -15.86 -2.11
N SER A 5 -16.77 -15.99 -1.31
CA SER A 5 -15.49 -15.34 -1.62
C SER A 5 -14.96 -16.03 -2.87
N GLU A 6 -15.17 -15.44 -4.04
CA GLU A 6 -14.46 -15.86 -5.24
C GLU A 6 -12.99 -15.49 -5.06
N ASN A 7 -12.22 -16.50 -4.69
CA ASN A 7 -10.77 -16.46 -4.68
C ASN A 7 -10.29 -16.03 -6.07
N ILE A 8 -9.64 -14.87 -6.14
CA ILE A 8 -8.75 -14.54 -7.26
C ILE A 8 -7.56 -15.50 -7.13
N GLN A 9 -7.54 -16.57 -7.94
CA GLN A 9 -6.38 -17.45 -8.06
C GLN A 9 -5.90 -17.42 -9.51
N PRO A 10 -4.63 -17.07 -9.76
CA PRO A 10 -4.06 -17.23 -11.08
C PRO A 10 -3.97 -18.71 -11.45
N LYS A 11 -4.27 -19.02 -12.72
CA LYS A 11 -3.97 -20.32 -13.33
C LYS A 11 -2.48 -20.59 -13.16
N SER A 12 -2.13 -21.78 -12.70
CA SER A 12 -0.75 -22.20 -12.46
C SER A 12 0.13 -21.97 -13.69
N THR A 13 1.02 -20.99 -13.61
CA THR A 13 2.16 -20.86 -14.51
C THR A 13 3.41 -21.12 -13.71
N VAL A 14 4.20 -22.10 -14.15
CA VAL A 14 5.59 -22.22 -13.74
C VAL A 14 6.28 -20.93 -14.19
N SER A 15 6.42 -19.97 -13.28
CA SER A 15 7.18 -18.74 -13.51
C SER A 15 8.65 -19.14 -13.61
N THR A 16 9.20 -19.10 -14.81
CA THR A 16 10.64 -18.88 -14.95
C THR A 16 10.88 -17.47 -14.43
N LEU A 17 11.45 -17.36 -13.22
CA LEU A 17 11.80 -16.10 -12.54
C LEU A 17 12.49 -15.15 -13.53
N LYS A 18 11.71 -14.24 -14.13
CA LYS A 18 12.28 -13.14 -14.89
C LYS A 18 12.66 -12.12 -13.83
N SER A 19 13.95 -11.77 -13.75
CA SER A 19 14.38 -10.70 -12.84
C SER A 19 13.53 -9.47 -13.10
N ALA A 20 12.98 -8.88 -12.03
CA ALA A 20 12.25 -7.62 -12.13
C ALA A 20 13.10 -6.57 -12.84
N SER A 21 12.45 -5.71 -13.62
CA SER A 21 13.14 -4.57 -14.23
C SER A 21 13.75 -3.69 -13.13
N PRO A 22 15.04 -3.29 -13.21
CA PRO A 22 15.67 -2.47 -12.18
C PRO A 22 15.12 -1.04 -12.11
N PHE A 23 14.28 -0.67 -13.08
CA PHE A 23 13.62 0.63 -13.20
C PHE A 23 12.20 0.43 -13.76
N GLY A 24 11.28 1.30 -13.38
CA GLY A 24 9.97 1.41 -14.01
C GLY A 24 9.33 2.76 -13.79
N GLU A 25 8.22 3.00 -14.47
CA GLU A 25 7.37 4.17 -14.33
C GLU A 25 5.92 3.72 -14.19
N PHE A 26 5.14 4.51 -13.47
CA PHE A 26 3.68 4.38 -13.42
C PHE A 26 3.06 5.72 -13.04
N THR A 27 1.76 5.83 -13.25
CA THR A 27 0.95 7.01 -12.98
C THR A 27 -0.11 6.71 -11.94
N ILE A 28 -0.44 7.72 -11.14
CA ILE A 28 -1.52 7.66 -10.15
C ILE A 28 -2.46 8.84 -10.37
N LEU A 29 -3.77 8.55 -10.39
CA LEU A 29 -4.83 9.53 -10.27
C LEU A 29 -5.53 9.38 -8.91
N ASP A 30 -5.73 10.47 -8.20
CA ASP A 30 -6.58 10.55 -7.01
C ASP A 30 -7.76 11.46 -7.29
N TYR A 31 -8.99 10.98 -7.04
CA TYR A 31 -10.19 11.72 -7.41
C TYR A 31 -11.41 11.41 -6.54
N ASN A 32 -11.89 12.41 -5.80
CA ASN A 32 -13.24 12.38 -5.24
C ASN A 32 -14.27 12.55 -6.38
N VAL A 33 -15.08 11.53 -6.63
CA VAL A 33 -15.98 11.45 -7.79
C VAL A 33 -17.41 11.95 -7.53
N ALA A 34 -17.69 12.49 -6.33
CA ALA A 34 -19.00 13.01 -5.92
C ALA A 34 -20.18 12.03 -6.15
N GLY A 35 -19.92 10.72 -6.02
CA GLY A 35 -20.85 9.63 -6.36
C GLY A 35 -21.95 9.37 -5.32
N LEU A 36 -22.32 10.38 -4.52
CA LEU A 36 -23.48 10.37 -3.64
C LEU A 36 -24.79 10.28 -4.45
N LEU A 37 -25.90 9.87 -3.82
CA LEU A 37 -27.22 9.97 -4.47
C LEU A 37 -27.49 11.43 -4.89
N GLU A 38 -27.97 11.65 -6.11
CA GLU A 38 -28.20 12.97 -6.73
C GLU A 38 -28.72 14.07 -5.79
N PRO A 39 -29.74 13.87 -4.94
CA PRO A 39 -30.23 14.91 -4.02
C PRO A 39 -29.21 15.39 -2.98
N PHE A 40 -28.12 14.64 -2.78
CA PHE A 40 -27.06 14.87 -1.82
C PHE A 40 -25.69 15.06 -2.49
N SER A 41 -25.59 14.85 -3.81
CA SER A 41 -24.37 15.14 -4.57
C SER A 41 -24.32 16.64 -4.90
N SER A 42 -23.10 17.17 -4.94
CA SER A 42 -22.79 18.52 -5.41
C SER A 42 -22.77 18.63 -6.94
N GLY A 43 -22.81 17.51 -7.66
CA GLY A 43 -22.83 17.43 -9.12
C GLY A 43 -23.99 16.59 -9.69
N ASP A 44 -23.82 16.11 -10.93
CA ASP A 44 -24.76 15.22 -11.61
C ASP A 44 -24.12 13.84 -11.84
N PRO A 45 -23.99 13.01 -10.78
CA PRO A 45 -23.23 11.77 -10.86
C PRO A 45 -23.84 10.73 -11.82
N SER A 46 -25.13 10.78 -12.12
CA SER A 46 -25.73 9.87 -13.12
C SER A 46 -25.21 10.13 -14.54
N VAL A 47 -24.86 11.38 -14.83
CA VAL A 47 -24.28 11.82 -16.11
C VAL A 47 -22.76 11.78 -16.07
N ASN A 48 -22.16 12.22 -14.96
CA ASN A 48 -20.72 12.45 -14.87
C ASN A 48 -19.92 11.18 -14.58
N THR A 49 -20.39 10.32 -13.67
CA THR A 49 -19.65 9.11 -13.27
C THR A 49 -19.35 8.16 -14.45
N PRO A 50 -20.26 7.92 -15.42
CA PRO A 50 -19.91 7.16 -16.64
C PRO A 50 -18.77 7.78 -17.45
N LYS A 51 -18.71 9.13 -17.56
CA LYS A 51 -17.63 9.83 -18.27
C LYS A 51 -16.31 9.66 -17.52
N ILE A 52 -16.34 9.82 -16.19
CA ILE A 52 -15.18 9.59 -15.31
C ILE A 52 -14.65 8.17 -15.54
N GLY A 53 -15.53 7.15 -15.54
CA GLY A 53 -15.16 5.75 -15.74
C GLY A 53 -14.38 5.48 -17.05
N VAL A 54 -14.62 6.26 -18.10
CA VAL A 54 -13.85 6.17 -19.34
C VAL A 54 -12.52 6.91 -19.25
N LEU A 55 -12.49 8.10 -18.65
CA LEU A 55 -11.31 8.98 -18.58
C LEU A 55 -10.21 8.43 -17.67
N VAL A 56 -10.57 7.62 -16.68
CA VAL A 56 -9.62 7.02 -15.73
C VAL A 56 -8.68 5.99 -16.38
N ASN A 57 -9.02 5.47 -17.56
CA ASN A 57 -8.22 4.46 -18.29
C ASN A 57 -6.86 4.96 -18.83
N ASP A 58 -6.57 6.26 -18.72
CA ASP A 58 -5.29 6.84 -19.13
C ASP A 58 -4.22 6.80 -18.01
N TYR A 59 -4.58 6.29 -16.83
CA TYR A 59 -3.72 6.21 -15.65
C TYR A 59 -3.50 4.75 -15.28
N ASP A 60 -2.35 4.40 -14.70
CA ASP A 60 -2.06 3.00 -14.37
C ASP A 60 -2.72 2.57 -13.04
N ILE A 61 -2.97 3.53 -12.15
CA ILE A 61 -3.55 3.31 -10.82
C ILE A 61 -4.47 4.50 -10.51
N VAL A 62 -5.68 4.20 -10.06
CA VAL A 62 -6.71 5.20 -9.79
C VAL A 62 -7.30 4.95 -8.41
N GLN A 63 -7.30 6.00 -7.58
CA GLN A 63 -7.91 6.00 -6.26
C GLN A 63 -9.09 6.95 -6.24
N VAL A 64 -10.28 6.42 -5.97
CA VAL A 64 -11.50 7.23 -5.92
C VAL A 64 -12.06 7.31 -4.51
N GLN A 65 -12.59 8.49 -4.19
CA GLN A 65 -13.39 8.76 -2.99
C GLN A 65 -14.82 9.11 -3.40
N GLU A 66 -15.76 8.96 -2.46
CA GLU A 66 -17.20 9.12 -2.72
C GLU A 66 -17.77 8.24 -3.84
N ASP A 67 -17.11 7.14 -4.16
CA ASP A 67 -17.65 6.13 -5.08
C ASP A 67 -18.69 5.25 -4.36
N PHE A 68 -19.87 5.83 -4.16
CA PHE A 68 -20.98 5.22 -3.43
C PHE A 68 -22.01 4.59 -4.38
N ASN A 69 -22.95 5.38 -4.89
CA ASN A 69 -24.18 4.89 -5.50
C ASN A 69 -24.06 4.66 -7.01
N TYR A 70 -23.00 5.18 -7.64
CA TYR A 70 -22.76 5.11 -9.08
C TYR A 70 -21.57 4.21 -9.45
N HIS A 71 -21.07 3.41 -8.51
CA HIS A 71 -19.95 2.48 -8.70
C HIS A 71 -20.08 1.58 -9.92
N ALA A 72 -21.26 0.99 -10.15
CA ALA A 72 -21.47 0.13 -11.31
C ALA A 72 -21.28 0.89 -12.64
N ALA A 73 -21.68 2.17 -12.69
CA ALA A 73 -21.51 3.01 -13.88
C ALA A 73 -20.06 3.48 -14.04
N LEU A 74 -19.36 3.76 -12.93
CA LEU A 74 -17.92 4.04 -12.95
C LEU A 74 -17.16 2.85 -13.56
N TYR A 75 -17.43 1.65 -13.04
CA TYR A 75 -16.73 0.42 -13.44
C TYR A 75 -17.17 -0.12 -14.81
N GLU A 76 -18.30 0.32 -15.36
CA GLU A 76 -18.72 -0.05 -16.71
C GLU A 76 -17.81 0.56 -17.79
N GLY A 77 -17.29 1.78 -17.54
CA GLY A 77 -16.33 2.45 -18.42
C GLY A 77 -14.86 2.07 -18.17
N ASP A 78 -14.58 1.48 -17.01
CA ASP A 78 -13.24 1.10 -16.55
C ASP A 78 -12.70 -0.15 -17.28
N LEU A 79 -11.41 -0.13 -17.62
CA LEU A 79 -10.71 -1.20 -18.33
C LEU A 79 -9.55 -1.79 -17.52
N HIS A 80 -9.31 -1.30 -16.30
CA HIS A 80 -8.24 -1.84 -15.46
C HIS A 80 -8.48 -3.33 -15.11
N PRO A 81 -7.44 -4.18 -15.16
CA PRO A 81 -7.56 -5.60 -14.86
C PRO A 81 -7.74 -5.92 -13.37
N TYR A 82 -7.44 -4.99 -12.47
CA TYR A 82 -7.52 -5.19 -11.03
C TYR A 82 -8.29 -4.06 -10.36
N CYS A 83 -9.47 -4.38 -9.81
CA CYS A 83 -10.33 -3.40 -9.17
C CYS A 83 -10.82 -3.91 -7.81
N THR A 84 -10.90 -3.03 -6.82
CA THR A 84 -11.46 -3.39 -5.51
C THR A 84 -12.98 -3.50 -5.60
N PRO A 85 -13.63 -4.39 -4.83
CA PRO A 85 -15.08 -4.42 -4.73
C PRO A 85 -15.59 -3.24 -3.90
N THR A 86 -16.75 -2.69 -4.27
CA THR A 86 -17.47 -1.70 -3.45
C THR A 86 -17.80 -2.22 -2.05
N SER A 87 -17.75 -1.32 -1.08
CA SER A 87 -18.22 -1.54 0.30
C SER A 87 -19.73 -1.28 0.46
N GLY A 88 -20.40 -0.73 -0.55
CA GLY A 88 -21.82 -0.38 -0.56
C GLY A 88 -22.07 1.08 -0.93
N GLY A 89 -23.34 1.44 -1.08
CA GLY A 89 -23.75 2.82 -1.33
C GLY A 89 -23.68 3.71 -0.08
N MET A 90 -24.05 4.97 -0.23
CA MET A 90 -24.08 5.96 0.84
C MET A 90 -24.87 5.44 2.05
N GLY A 91 -24.29 5.55 3.24
CA GLY A 91 -24.84 5.05 4.51
C GLY A 91 -24.48 3.61 4.85
N ILE A 92 -23.80 2.90 3.94
CA ILE A 92 -23.35 1.52 4.14
C ILE A 92 -21.86 1.36 3.80
N GLY A 93 -21.41 1.94 2.69
CA GLY A 93 -20.03 1.87 2.24
C GLY A 93 -19.21 3.10 2.65
N ASP A 94 -17.89 2.94 2.52
CA ASP A 94 -16.88 3.99 2.76
C ASP A 94 -16.63 4.88 1.53
N GLY A 95 -17.07 4.45 0.35
CA GLY A 95 -16.90 5.18 -0.91
C GLY A 95 -15.46 5.17 -1.43
N LEU A 96 -14.60 4.28 -0.93
CA LEU A 96 -13.19 4.21 -1.29
C LEU A 96 -12.94 2.99 -2.20
N ASN A 97 -12.46 3.23 -3.42
CA ASN A 97 -12.14 2.14 -4.34
C ASN A 97 -10.85 2.41 -5.13
N THR A 98 -10.22 1.33 -5.57
CA THR A 98 -8.99 1.32 -6.36
C THR A 98 -9.21 0.58 -7.67
N MET A 99 -8.74 1.16 -8.77
CA MET A 99 -8.57 0.52 -10.09
C MET A 99 -7.08 0.55 -10.45
N SER A 100 -6.55 -0.51 -11.06
CA SER A 100 -5.11 -0.65 -11.28
C SER A 100 -4.75 -1.62 -12.42
N ASP A 101 -3.74 -1.26 -13.20
CA ASP A 101 -3.07 -2.11 -14.19
C ASP A 101 -2.14 -3.13 -13.53
N TYR A 102 -1.72 -2.85 -12.30
CA TYR A 102 -0.89 -3.74 -11.51
C TYR A 102 -1.73 -4.61 -10.58
N PRO A 103 -1.37 -5.90 -10.42
CA PRO A 103 -2.01 -6.74 -9.42
C PRO A 103 -1.73 -6.19 -8.03
N PHE A 104 -2.72 -6.31 -7.15
CA PHE A 104 -2.55 -6.08 -5.73
C PHE A 104 -2.96 -7.31 -4.93
N SER A 105 -2.51 -7.37 -3.68
CA SER A 105 -2.89 -8.44 -2.76
C SER A 105 -4.40 -8.49 -2.57
N ASP A 106 -4.95 -9.70 -2.43
CA ASP A 106 -6.34 -9.94 -2.00
C ASP A 106 -6.66 -9.38 -0.59
N ASP A 107 -5.67 -8.80 0.08
CA ASP A 107 -5.70 -8.28 1.45
C ASP A 107 -6.25 -6.84 1.52
N LEU A 108 -7.32 -6.51 0.79
CA LEU A 108 -7.97 -5.19 0.94
C LEU A 108 -8.43 -5.02 2.40
N VAL A 109 -7.88 -4.04 3.09
CA VAL A 109 -8.30 -3.66 4.44
C VAL A 109 -9.02 -2.33 4.36
N ARG A 110 -10.21 -2.27 4.97
CA ARG A 110 -11.00 -1.05 5.17
C ARG A 110 -11.00 -0.74 6.66
N VAL A 111 -10.69 0.50 7.03
CA VAL A 111 -10.63 0.95 8.43
C VAL A 111 -11.47 2.21 8.60
N ASP A 112 -12.53 2.09 9.38
CA ASP A 112 -13.42 3.20 9.69
C ASP A 112 -12.73 4.22 10.62
N TRP A 113 -13.11 5.48 10.49
CA TRP A 113 -12.71 6.51 11.44
C TRP A 113 -13.35 6.28 12.82
N ASN A 114 -12.56 6.44 13.88
CA ASN A 114 -13.08 6.39 15.25
C ASN A 114 -13.88 7.64 15.61
N ASP A 115 -13.59 8.75 14.94
CA ASP A 115 -14.17 10.07 15.21
C ASP A 115 -14.72 10.67 13.91
N CYS A 116 -15.92 11.23 13.97
CA CYS A 116 -16.61 11.92 12.88
C CYS A 116 -17.44 13.08 13.43
N ASN A 117 -17.87 14.00 12.57
CA ASN A 117 -18.82 15.04 12.87
C ASN A 117 -19.76 15.30 11.69
N GLY A 118 -20.97 15.81 11.96
CA GLY A 118 -21.90 16.23 10.91
C GLY A 118 -22.42 15.08 10.05
N THR A 119 -22.56 15.35 8.75
CA THR A 119 -23.05 14.38 7.75
C THR A 119 -22.07 13.22 7.53
N ASP A 120 -20.79 13.42 7.81
CA ASP A 120 -19.75 12.39 7.68
C ASP A 120 -19.99 11.22 8.64
N CYS A 121 -20.75 11.42 9.73
CA CYS A 121 -21.17 10.33 10.61
C CYS A 121 -22.31 9.46 10.06
N LEU A 122 -22.91 9.84 8.92
CA LEU A 122 -24.02 9.12 8.32
C LEU A 122 -23.57 7.98 7.40
N THR A 123 -22.27 7.88 7.10
CA THR A 123 -21.66 6.82 6.27
C THR A 123 -20.31 6.43 6.85
N PRO A 124 -19.86 5.16 6.75
CA PRO A 124 -18.59 4.74 7.35
C PRO A 124 -17.38 5.25 6.56
N LYS A 125 -17.02 6.54 6.70
CA LYS A 125 -15.76 7.07 6.16
C LYS A 125 -14.54 6.44 6.84
N GLY A 126 -13.42 6.42 6.13
CA GLY A 126 -12.22 5.75 6.61
C GLY A 126 -11.05 5.85 5.65
N PHE A 127 -10.25 4.78 5.65
CA PHE A 127 -9.19 4.56 4.68
C PHE A 127 -9.08 3.09 4.28
N THR A 128 -8.57 2.85 3.08
CA THR A 128 -8.20 1.53 2.57
C THR A 128 -6.69 1.33 2.62
N TRP A 129 -6.28 0.08 2.77
CA TRP A 129 -4.90 -0.37 2.57
C TRP A 129 -4.88 -1.62 1.71
N LEU A 130 -3.98 -1.65 0.72
CA LEU A 130 -3.64 -2.84 -0.04
C LEU A 130 -2.13 -2.87 -0.35
N ARG A 131 -1.62 -4.03 -0.76
CA ARG A 131 -0.24 -4.17 -1.25
C ARG A 131 -0.22 -4.32 -2.76
N LEU A 132 0.26 -3.27 -3.44
CA LEU A 132 0.47 -3.27 -4.89
C LEU A 132 1.73 -4.08 -5.25
N ARG A 133 1.68 -4.81 -6.36
CA ARG A 133 2.81 -5.56 -6.93
C ARG A 133 3.14 -5.00 -8.32
N LEU A 134 4.17 -4.16 -8.38
CA LEU A 134 4.64 -3.55 -9.63
C LEU A 134 5.32 -4.58 -10.55
N ASP A 135 6.07 -5.50 -9.96
CA ASP A 135 6.74 -6.61 -10.63
C ASP A 135 6.97 -7.74 -9.60
N GLU A 136 7.51 -8.88 -10.02
CA GLU A 136 7.89 -9.95 -9.12
C GLU A 136 8.84 -9.45 -8.01
N GLY A 137 8.45 -9.63 -6.75
CA GLY A 137 9.22 -9.15 -5.60
C GLY A 137 9.23 -7.63 -5.38
N VAL A 138 8.59 -6.84 -6.25
CA VAL A 138 8.56 -5.38 -6.16
C VAL A 138 7.19 -4.94 -5.66
N TYR A 139 7.13 -4.48 -4.41
CA TYR A 139 5.90 -4.14 -3.71
C TYR A 139 5.94 -2.74 -3.12
N LEU A 140 4.78 -2.10 -3.09
CA LEU A 140 4.51 -0.90 -2.28
C LEU A 140 3.16 -1.06 -1.59
N ASP A 141 3.01 -0.42 -0.44
CA ASP A 141 1.70 -0.29 0.20
C ASP A 141 0.97 0.91 -0.39
N LEU A 142 -0.30 0.74 -0.72
CA LEU A 142 -1.14 1.80 -1.30
C LEU A 142 -2.29 2.09 -0.36
N TYR A 143 -2.48 3.38 -0.07
CA TYR A 143 -3.53 3.89 0.79
C TYR A 143 -4.41 4.87 0.03
N ASN A 144 -5.71 4.82 0.29
CA ASN A 144 -6.71 5.78 -0.15
C ASN A 144 -7.57 6.13 1.06
N LEU A 145 -7.87 7.40 1.27
CA LEU A 145 -8.60 7.87 2.43
C LEU A 145 -9.54 9.02 2.10
N HIS A 146 -10.53 9.20 2.96
CA HIS A 146 -11.41 10.37 2.92
C HIS A 146 -11.72 10.80 4.35
N THR A 147 -11.10 11.88 4.82
CA THR A 147 -11.30 12.37 6.20
C THR A 147 -12.56 13.22 6.36
N ASN A 148 -12.89 13.58 7.61
CA ASN A 148 -14.03 14.45 7.91
C ASN A 148 -13.98 15.79 7.17
N ALA A 149 -15.02 16.06 6.38
CA ALA A 149 -15.22 17.33 5.69
C ALA A 149 -15.66 18.45 6.65
N GLY A 150 -15.90 19.65 6.13
CA GLY A 150 -16.41 20.77 6.90
C GLY A 150 -15.32 21.64 7.56
N SER A 151 -15.76 22.80 8.05
CA SER A 151 -14.91 23.91 8.51
C SER A 151 -15.35 24.50 9.85
N GLU A 152 -16.17 23.76 10.61
CA GLU A 152 -16.52 24.12 11.98
C GLU A 152 -15.52 23.52 12.99
N THR A 153 -15.52 24.06 14.22
CA THR A 153 -14.60 23.60 15.29
C THR A 153 -14.62 22.08 15.50
N ALA A 154 -15.81 21.47 15.44
CA ALA A 154 -15.98 20.03 15.61
C ALA A 154 -15.48 19.22 14.40
N ASP A 155 -15.63 19.75 13.18
CA ASP A 155 -15.10 19.14 11.96
C ASP A 155 -13.57 19.07 12.01
N TYR A 156 -12.94 20.18 12.39
CA TYR A 156 -11.49 20.24 12.59
C TYR A 156 -11.00 19.23 13.63
N ALA A 157 -11.74 19.06 14.73
CA ALA A 157 -11.38 18.09 15.76
C ALA A 157 -11.46 16.64 15.24
N ALA A 158 -12.55 16.28 14.54
CA ALA A 158 -12.71 14.97 13.93
C ALA A 158 -11.62 14.70 12.89
N ARG A 159 -11.37 15.64 11.97
CA ARG A 159 -10.35 15.49 10.94
C ARG A 159 -8.94 15.31 11.50
N ARG A 160 -8.56 16.09 12.52
CA ARG A 160 -7.27 15.89 13.20
C ARG A 160 -7.15 14.50 13.82
N ALA A 161 -8.23 13.98 14.40
CA ALA A 161 -8.27 12.62 14.93
C ALA A 161 -8.13 11.57 13.82
N ASN A 162 -8.77 11.76 12.67
CA ASN A 162 -8.62 10.89 11.49
C ASN A 162 -7.17 10.82 11.01
N VAL A 163 -6.52 11.96 10.78
CA VAL A 163 -5.11 12.02 10.36
C VAL A 163 -4.21 11.33 11.39
N THR A 164 -4.45 11.55 12.69
CA THR A 164 -3.68 10.91 13.76
C THR A 164 -3.86 9.39 13.77
N GLN A 165 -5.11 8.90 13.64
CA GLN A 165 -5.43 7.48 13.53
C GLN A 165 -4.71 6.85 12.33
N PHE A 166 -4.77 7.52 11.18
CA PHE A 166 -4.15 7.06 9.94
C PHE A 166 -2.62 6.98 10.06
N VAL A 167 -1.96 8.03 10.54
CA VAL A 167 -0.51 8.04 10.76
C VAL A 167 -0.09 6.90 11.69
N ASN A 168 -0.79 6.69 12.81
CA ASN A 168 -0.50 5.58 13.73
C ASN A 168 -0.65 4.20 13.06
N TYR A 169 -1.64 4.05 12.17
CA TYR A 169 -1.83 2.83 11.40
C TYR A 169 -0.66 2.59 10.45
N VAL A 170 -0.27 3.59 9.64
CA VAL A 170 0.83 3.47 8.67
C VAL A 170 2.17 3.22 9.37
N GLN A 171 2.43 3.86 10.52
CA GLN A 171 3.63 3.58 11.33
C GLN A 171 3.72 2.11 11.74
N THR A 172 2.59 1.46 11.99
CA THR A 172 2.54 0.05 12.39
C THR A 172 2.58 -0.87 11.18
N GLN A 173 1.73 -0.63 10.18
CA GLN A 173 1.55 -1.52 9.04
C GLN A 173 2.62 -1.40 7.96
N SER A 174 3.24 -0.23 7.84
CA SER A 174 4.23 0.05 6.80
C SER A 174 5.56 0.56 7.36
N ALA A 175 5.89 0.33 8.64
CA ALA A 175 7.06 0.89 9.33
C ALA A 175 8.33 1.04 8.46
N ASN A 176 8.72 -0.03 7.74
CA ASN A 176 9.90 -0.07 6.86
C ASN A 176 9.57 -0.26 5.38
N ASN A 177 8.29 -0.29 5.01
CA ASN A 177 7.90 -0.53 3.64
C ASN A 177 7.80 0.77 2.84
N ALA A 178 8.02 0.69 1.53
CA ALA A 178 7.69 1.78 0.64
C ALA A 178 6.17 1.88 0.50
N PHE A 179 5.66 3.10 0.38
CA PHE A 179 4.23 3.33 0.26
C PHE A 179 3.89 4.54 -0.60
N ILE A 180 2.64 4.58 -1.04
CA ILE A 180 1.96 5.75 -1.58
C ILE A 180 0.64 5.93 -0.83
N ILE A 181 0.34 7.16 -0.46
CA ILE A 181 -0.88 7.56 0.24
C ILE A 181 -1.56 8.60 -0.62
N THR A 182 -2.81 8.35 -0.99
CA THR A 182 -3.66 9.29 -1.72
C THR A 182 -4.95 9.53 -0.96
N GLY A 183 -5.69 10.56 -1.35
CA GLY A 183 -7.08 10.74 -0.95
C GLY A 183 -7.44 12.19 -0.69
N ASP A 184 -8.75 12.38 -0.48
CA ASP A 184 -9.30 13.62 0.04
C ASP A 184 -9.00 13.73 1.54
N PHE A 185 -7.93 14.45 1.86
CA PHE A 185 -7.56 14.71 3.24
C PHE A 185 -8.45 15.75 3.91
N ASN A 186 -9.30 16.47 3.18
CA ASN A 186 -10.02 17.66 3.65
C ASN A 186 -9.11 18.70 4.35
N CYS A 187 -7.78 18.58 4.18
CA CYS A 187 -6.76 19.34 4.90
C CYS A 187 -6.08 20.34 3.99
N ARG A 188 -5.61 21.45 4.58
CA ARG A 188 -4.73 22.43 3.92
C ARG A 188 -3.51 22.70 4.80
N TYR A 189 -2.34 22.83 4.19
CA TYR A 189 -1.09 23.25 4.83
C TYR A 189 -1.21 24.65 5.44
N THR A 190 -1.94 25.55 4.79
CA THR A 190 -2.18 26.91 5.30
C THR A 190 -3.16 26.95 6.46
N ARG A 191 -4.00 25.92 6.65
CA ARG A 191 -5.06 25.95 7.66
C ARG A 191 -4.49 25.68 9.06
N ALA A 192 -4.75 26.60 9.99
CA ALA A 192 -4.21 26.56 11.34
C ALA A 192 -4.70 25.33 12.14
N GLU A 193 -5.91 24.88 11.84
CA GLU A 193 -6.58 23.80 12.55
C GLU A 193 -6.23 22.41 12.04
N ASP A 194 -5.61 22.28 10.87
CA ASP A 194 -5.25 20.98 10.28
C ASP A 194 -3.88 20.50 10.78
N ASN A 195 -3.67 19.18 10.76
CA ASN A 195 -2.43 18.53 11.21
C ASN A 195 -1.79 17.67 10.10
N ILE A 196 -1.97 18.06 8.83
CA ILE A 196 -1.50 17.29 7.66
C ILE A 196 0.01 17.00 7.69
N ARG A 197 0.81 17.90 8.29
CA ARG A 197 2.25 17.74 8.49
C ARG A 197 2.65 16.47 9.24
N LEU A 198 1.75 15.90 10.05
CA LEU A 198 2.00 14.62 10.71
C LEU A 198 2.29 13.50 9.71
N VAL A 199 1.75 13.57 8.48
CA VAL A 199 2.05 12.59 7.43
C VAL A 199 3.55 12.65 7.08
N SER A 200 4.08 13.83 6.80
CA SER A 200 5.52 14.01 6.53
C SER A 200 6.38 13.76 7.77
N ASP A 201 6.07 14.41 8.89
CA ASP A 201 6.89 14.44 10.11
C ASP A 201 7.03 13.05 10.77
N ASN A 202 5.93 12.28 10.83
CA ASN A 202 5.90 11.02 11.56
C ASN A 202 6.12 9.80 10.67
N LEU A 203 5.83 9.91 9.37
CA LEU A 203 6.03 8.80 8.42
C LEU A 203 7.29 8.97 7.58
N GLY A 204 7.90 10.16 7.52
CA GLY A 204 8.99 10.46 6.58
C GLY A 204 8.50 10.43 5.14
N ALA A 205 7.26 10.85 4.90
CA ALA A 205 6.65 10.89 3.58
C ALA A 205 6.92 12.24 2.89
N THR A 206 6.99 12.22 1.57
CA THR A 206 7.07 13.41 0.72
C THR A 206 5.72 13.64 0.05
N ASP A 207 5.18 14.85 0.13
CA ASP A 207 4.03 15.28 -0.69
C ASP A 207 4.54 15.68 -2.08
N SER A 208 3.99 15.06 -3.13
CA SER A 208 4.36 15.33 -4.52
C SER A 208 4.06 16.76 -4.98
N TRP A 209 2.98 17.38 -4.48
CA TRP A 209 2.69 18.79 -4.77
C TRP A 209 3.72 19.71 -4.12
N ILE A 210 4.09 19.42 -2.86
CA ILE A 210 5.12 20.19 -2.16
C ILE A 210 6.47 20.04 -2.86
N GLU A 211 6.87 18.83 -3.23
CA GLU A 211 8.15 18.57 -3.88
C GLU A 211 8.24 19.24 -5.26
N LEU A 212 7.22 19.06 -6.11
CA LEU A 212 7.31 19.43 -7.52
C LEU A 212 6.78 20.84 -7.85
N ILE A 213 5.82 21.35 -7.09
CA ILE A 213 5.19 22.65 -7.36
C ILE A 213 5.65 23.73 -6.39
N MET A 214 5.87 23.37 -5.13
CA MET A 214 6.26 24.32 -4.07
C MET A 214 7.77 24.30 -3.75
N ASP A 215 8.60 23.69 -4.60
CA ASP A 215 10.06 23.59 -4.44
C ASP A 215 10.49 23.01 -3.07
N GLY A 216 9.71 22.07 -2.53
CA GLY A 216 9.94 21.45 -1.23
C GLY A 216 9.60 22.34 -0.02
N LEU A 217 8.95 23.50 -0.24
CA LEU A 217 8.61 24.46 0.80
C LEU A 217 7.12 24.36 1.17
N GLU A 218 6.84 23.81 2.36
CA GLU A 218 5.47 23.76 2.87
C GLU A 218 4.90 25.17 3.12
N PRO A 219 3.66 25.48 2.65
CA PRO A 219 2.99 26.74 2.94
C PRO A 219 2.89 27.02 4.45
N VAL A 220 3.12 28.27 4.88
CA VAL A 220 3.12 28.62 6.32
C VAL A 220 1.76 28.33 6.95
N GLN A 221 1.73 27.55 8.02
CA GLN A 221 0.49 27.25 8.75
C GLN A 221 -0.11 28.51 9.37
N GLY A 222 -1.41 28.70 9.19
CA GLY A 222 -2.15 29.89 9.62
C GLY A 222 -2.01 31.10 8.70
N SER A 223 -1.36 30.95 7.53
CA SER A 223 -1.35 31.99 6.49
C SER A 223 -2.66 31.99 5.68
N ASP A 224 -2.84 33.01 4.85
CA ASP A 224 -4.01 33.12 3.97
C ASP A 224 -4.14 31.87 3.07
N PRO A 225 -5.36 31.34 2.85
CA PRO A 225 -5.55 30.18 1.98
C PRO A 225 -5.05 30.41 0.56
N LEU A 226 -4.32 29.43 0.01
CA LEU A 226 -3.95 29.39 -1.40
C LEU A 226 -5.16 28.87 -2.21
N VAL A 227 -6.11 29.76 -2.50
CA VAL A 227 -7.41 29.39 -3.11
C VAL A 227 -7.26 29.06 -4.59
N CYS A 228 -7.80 27.92 -5.01
CA CYS A 228 -7.97 27.58 -6.42
C CYS A 228 -9.26 28.18 -6.96
N HIS A 229 -9.19 29.04 -7.98
CA HIS A 229 -10.39 29.64 -8.58
C HIS A 229 -11.11 28.64 -9.49
N GLU A 230 -12.40 28.41 -9.26
CA GLU A 230 -13.21 27.37 -9.92
C GLU A 230 -13.65 27.72 -11.35
N SER A 231 -13.67 29.01 -11.71
CA SER A 231 -14.25 29.50 -12.96
C SER A 231 -13.40 29.30 -14.21
N ALA A 232 -12.17 28.81 -14.07
CA ALA A 232 -11.27 28.55 -15.18
C ALA A 232 -10.55 27.21 -15.00
N ILE A 233 -10.19 26.61 -16.14
CA ILE A 233 -9.23 25.50 -16.19
C ILE A 233 -7.94 25.98 -15.53
N LEU A 234 -7.47 25.28 -14.51
CA LEU A 234 -6.21 25.57 -13.85
C LEU A 234 -5.04 25.25 -14.77
N THR A 235 -4.19 26.24 -14.99
CA THR A 235 -2.88 26.10 -15.66
C THR A 235 -1.72 26.44 -14.73
N ASP A 236 -2.02 26.96 -13.54
CA ASP A 236 -1.09 27.23 -12.45
C ASP A 236 -1.53 26.36 -11.27
N PHE A 237 -0.62 25.50 -10.81
CA PHE A 237 -0.89 24.52 -9.77
C PHE A 237 -0.43 25.00 -8.38
N THR A 238 -0.01 26.26 -8.22
CA THR A 238 0.45 26.82 -6.93
C THR A 238 -0.67 27.06 -5.91
N CYS A 239 -1.94 27.01 -6.33
CA CYS A 239 -3.06 26.97 -5.40
C CYS A 239 -3.15 25.60 -4.72
N GLU A 240 -3.74 25.56 -3.53
CA GLU A 240 -3.81 24.34 -2.72
C GLU A 240 -5.16 23.63 -2.87
N LEU A 241 -5.13 22.33 -3.16
CA LEU A 241 -6.28 21.42 -3.03
C LEU A 241 -6.23 20.65 -1.72
N VAL A 242 -7.37 20.05 -1.34
CA VAL A 242 -7.49 19.23 -0.12
C VAL A 242 -7.09 17.77 -0.35
N ASP A 243 -7.16 17.32 -1.59
CA ASP A 243 -6.65 16.04 -2.07
C ASP A 243 -5.11 16.07 -2.08
N LYS A 244 -4.45 14.99 -1.65
CA LYS A 244 -2.98 14.92 -1.55
C LYS A 244 -2.44 13.57 -2.00
N ILE A 245 -1.25 13.57 -2.60
CA ILE A 245 -0.47 12.35 -2.89
C ILE A 245 0.87 12.42 -2.18
N PHE A 246 1.04 11.57 -1.16
CA PHE A 246 2.30 11.38 -0.44
C PHE A 246 2.95 10.05 -0.83
N TYR A 247 4.29 9.98 -0.76
CA TYR A 247 5.01 8.73 -1.00
C TYR A 247 6.25 8.60 -0.12
N ARG A 248 6.76 7.38 0.01
CA ARG A 248 8.02 7.10 0.71
C ARG A 248 8.73 5.88 0.13
N SER A 249 10.04 6.03 -0.07
CA SER A 249 10.98 4.97 -0.49
C SER A 249 11.37 4.02 0.66
N ASN A 250 12.09 2.96 0.34
CA ASN A 250 12.88 2.19 1.30
C ASN A 250 14.25 1.80 0.70
N ASN A 251 15.07 1.03 1.40
CA ASN A 251 16.40 0.66 0.91
C ASN A 251 16.40 -0.32 -0.27
N PHE A 252 15.24 -0.81 -0.72
CA PHE A 252 15.12 -1.65 -1.91
C PHE A 252 14.52 -0.90 -3.11
N ILE A 253 13.42 -0.17 -2.93
CA ILE A 253 12.78 0.62 -3.97
C ILE A 253 12.89 2.11 -3.63
N ASN A 254 13.50 2.85 -4.54
CA ASN A 254 13.52 4.31 -4.51
C ASN A 254 12.44 4.85 -5.46
N LEU A 255 11.42 5.50 -4.89
CA LEU A 255 10.36 6.20 -5.60
C LEU A 255 10.76 7.68 -5.79
N GLN A 256 10.38 8.24 -6.94
CA GLN A 256 10.53 9.65 -7.25
C GLN A 256 9.29 10.13 -8.00
N ALA A 257 8.64 11.18 -7.51
CA ALA A 257 7.66 11.91 -8.30
C ALA A 257 8.41 12.71 -9.37
N VAL A 258 7.95 12.64 -10.63
CA VAL A 258 8.60 13.32 -11.76
C VAL A 258 7.68 14.24 -12.53
N ASP A 259 6.38 14.14 -12.30
CA ASP A 259 5.36 15.01 -12.87
C ASP A 259 4.17 15.12 -11.92
N PHE A 260 3.53 16.28 -11.87
CA PHE A 260 2.36 16.55 -11.05
C PHE A 260 1.44 17.54 -11.75
N THR A 261 0.14 17.23 -11.81
CA THR A 261 -0.86 18.14 -12.38
C THR A 261 -2.18 18.07 -11.61
N TYR A 262 -2.96 19.15 -11.72
CA TYR A 262 -4.40 19.07 -11.52
C TYR A 262 -5.01 18.75 -12.89
N GLU A 263 -5.61 17.57 -13.07
CA GLU A 263 -6.16 17.07 -14.34
C GLU A 263 -7.47 17.78 -14.75
N ASP A 264 -7.56 19.07 -14.42
CA ASP A 264 -8.75 19.91 -14.50
C ASP A 264 -9.34 19.99 -15.91
N ALA A 265 -8.48 20.21 -16.92
CA ALA A 265 -8.93 20.33 -18.31
C ALA A 265 -9.60 19.05 -18.84
N LYS A 266 -9.13 17.89 -18.38
CA LYS A 266 -9.55 16.58 -18.88
C LYS A 266 -10.85 16.11 -18.24
N PHE A 267 -11.09 16.46 -16.98
CA PHE A 267 -12.26 16.05 -16.22
C PHE A 267 -13.35 17.13 -16.22
N ARG A 268 -13.69 17.59 -17.42
CA ARG A 268 -14.81 18.51 -17.69
C ARG A 268 -15.74 17.97 -18.76
N ASP A 269 -17.01 18.37 -18.68
CA ASP A 269 -18.01 18.08 -19.71
C ASP A 269 -17.82 18.98 -20.97
N GLU A 270 -18.68 18.77 -21.96
CA GLU A 270 -18.67 19.50 -23.23
C GLU A 270 -18.97 20.99 -23.08
N ASP A 271 -19.63 21.39 -21.99
CA ASP A 271 -19.94 22.78 -21.64
C ASP A 271 -18.83 23.42 -20.78
N GLY A 272 -17.80 22.65 -20.42
CA GLY A 272 -16.67 23.06 -19.62
C GLY A 272 -16.88 23.01 -18.11
N ASN A 273 -17.95 22.38 -17.61
CA ASN A 273 -18.16 22.18 -16.18
C ASN A 273 -17.36 20.99 -15.66
N MET A 274 -16.90 21.04 -14.41
CA MET A 274 -16.17 19.92 -13.81
C MET A 274 -17.09 18.69 -13.62
N LEU A 275 -16.54 17.50 -13.81
CA LEU A 275 -17.30 16.24 -13.64
C LEU A 275 -17.56 15.89 -12.15
N SER A 276 -16.82 16.52 -11.24
CA SER A 276 -16.97 16.47 -9.80
C SER A 276 -16.75 17.88 -9.23
N ASP A 277 -17.14 18.11 -7.98
CA ASP A 277 -16.76 19.32 -7.24
C ASP A 277 -15.28 19.36 -6.85
N HIS A 278 -14.60 18.20 -6.90
CA HIS A 278 -13.16 18.10 -6.78
C HIS A 278 -12.47 18.16 -8.14
N ARG A 279 -11.20 18.59 -8.11
CA ARG A 279 -10.28 18.42 -9.25
C ARG A 279 -9.44 17.17 -9.01
N PRO A 280 -9.32 16.26 -9.98
CA PRO A 280 -8.41 15.14 -9.83
C PRO A 280 -6.97 15.63 -9.74
N ILE A 281 -6.19 15.01 -8.87
CA ILE A 281 -4.75 15.23 -8.79
C ILE A 281 -4.00 14.02 -9.36
N TYR A 282 -2.95 14.31 -10.12
CA TYR A 282 -2.16 13.32 -10.81
C TYR A 282 -0.70 13.42 -10.39
N THR A 283 -0.06 12.26 -10.25
CA THR A 283 1.40 12.17 -10.10
C THR A 283 1.95 11.06 -10.98
N LYS A 284 3.01 11.37 -11.74
CA LYS A 284 3.85 10.36 -12.38
C LYS A 284 5.00 9.98 -11.46
N PHE A 285 5.18 8.68 -11.26
CA PHE A 285 6.31 8.13 -10.52
C PHE A 285 7.30 7.45 -11.45
N GLN A 286 8.59 7.63 -11.14
CA GLN A 286 9.66 6.74 -11.54
C GLN A 286 10.13 5.97 -10.32
N TYR A 287 10.59 4.74 -10.53
CA TYR A 287 11.27 3.99 -9.48
C TYR A 287 12.54 3.30 -9.97
N THR A 288 13.50 3.16 -9.05
CA THR A 288 14.70 2.35 -9.25
C THR A 288 14.87 1.35 -8.12
N LEU A 289 15.36 0.16 -8.45
CA LEU A 289 15.64 -0.90 -7.48
C LEU A 289 17.12 -0.93 -7.09
N ALA A 290 17.38 -1.21 -5.81
CA ALA A 290 18.73 -1.45 -5.32
C ALA A 290 19.36 -2.66 -6.02
N ASN A 291 20.54 -2.48 -6.61
CA ASN A 291 21.20 -3.53 -7.39
C ASN A 291 21.81 -4.67 -6.55
N ASN A 292 21.92 -4.48 -5.24
CA ASN A 292 22.48 -5.41 -4.27
C ASN A 292 21.40 -6.16 -3.47
N LEU A 293 20.12 -5.92 -3.76
CA LEU A 293 18.99 -6.60 -3.14
C LEU A 293 18.02 -7.13 -4.20
N ARG A 294 17.40 -8.27 -3.91
CA ARG A 294 16.24 -8.78 -4.65
C ARG A 294 15.27 -9.40 -3.67
N LEU A 295 13.98 -9.35 -3.94
CA LEU A 295 12.96 -9.96 -3.11
C LEU A 295 12.26 -11.07 -3.90
N SER A 296 11.80 -12.11 -3.21
CA SER A 296 10.87 -13.07 -3.80
C SER A 296 9.44 -12.53 -3.77
N ASP A 297 8.52 -13.17 -4.49
CA ASP A 297 7.11 -13.03 -4.15
C ASP A 297 6.84 -13.53 -2.72
N GLN A 298 5.73 -13.10 -2.12
CA GLN A 298 5.30 -13.54 -0.78
C GLN A 298 4.36 -14.75 -0.84
N PHE A 299 4.49 -15.66 0.13
CA PHE A 299 3.63 -16.85 0.23
C PHE A 299 2.96 -16.93 1.59
N GLY A 300 1.64 -17.14 1.63
CA GLY A 300 0.87 -17.26 2.86
C GLY A 300 -0.41 -16.40 2.87
N GLY A 301 -0.90 -16.06 4.05
CA GLY A 301 -2.22 -15.43 4.28
C GLY A 301 -2.21 -13.93 4.55
N PRO A 302 -3.38 -13.26 4.44
CA PRO A 302 -3.54 -11.81 4.63
C PRO A 302 -3.26 -11.27 6.05
N HIS A 303 -3.08 -12.15 7.01
CA HIS A 303 -3.23 -11.81 8.42
C HIS A 303 -1.94 -11.27 9.03
N GLY A 304 -2.01 -10.82 10.28
CA GLY A 304 -0.87 -10.25 10.99
C GLY A 304 -0.52 -8.84 10.52
N THR A 305 0.59 -8.31 11.03
CA THR A 305 1.16 -7.01 10.66
C THR A 305 2.31 -7.23 9.69
N SER A 306 2.49 -6.33 8.72
CA SER A 306 3.58 -6.45 7.75
C SER A 306 4.96 -6.21 8.38
N PHE A 307 5.98 -6.85 7.81
CA PHE A 307 7.38 -6.58 8.10
C PHE A 307 8.23 -6.68 6.82
N ILE A 308 9.38 -6.01 6.83
CA ILE A 308 10.40 -6.07 5.78
C ILE A 308 11.76 -5.64 6.36
N ASP A 309 12.81 -6.40 6.07
CA ASP A 309 14.15 -6.20 6.67
C ASP A 309 15.08 -5.28 5.86
N VAL A 310 14.69 -4.83 4.66
CA VAL A 310 15.58 -4.18 3.68
C VAL A 310 16.35 -2.97 4.25
N ASN A 311 15.74 -2.21 5.16
CA ASN A 311 16.36 -1.02 5.74
C ASN A 311 17.54 -1.32 6.66
N ALA A 312 17.59 -2.53 7.22
CA ALA A 312 18.61 -2.95 8.18
C ALA A 312 19.65 -3.92 7.58
N ILE A 313 19.55 -4.22 6.28
CA ILE A 313 20.51 -5.06 5.57
C ILE A 313 21.69 -4.19 5.08
N PRO A 314 22.95 -4.47 5.51
CA PRO A 314 24.12 -3.74 5.04
C PRO A 314 24.44 -4.10 3.57
N VAL A 315 25.32 -3.32 2.92
CA VAL A 315 25.72 -3.52 1.53
C VAL A 315 26.27 -4.93 1.24
N SER A 316 27.01 -5.51 2.19
CA SER A 316 27.60 -6.86 2.09
C SER A 316 27.20 -7.71 3.29
N PRO A 317 25.97 -8.22 3.33
CA PRO A 317 25.44 -8.96 4.47
C PRO A 317 26.06 -10.35 4.56
N VAL A 318 26.39 -10.78 5.78
CA VAL A 318 26.83 -12.15 6.08
C VAL A 318 25.93 -12.71 7.15
N VAL A 319 25.15 -13.74 6.81
CA VAL A 319 24.31 -14.46 7.77
C VAL A 319 25.20 -15.36 8.61
N THR A 320 25.07 -15.30 9.93
CA THR A 320 25.80 -16.20 10.86
C THR A 320 24.89 -17.26 11.44
N THR A 321 23.61 -16.96 11.62
CA THR A 321 22.63 -17.89 12.20
C THR A 321 21.28 -17.72 11.53
N ILE A 322 20.63 -18.85 11.24
CA ILE A 322 19.21 -18.91 10.93
C ILE A 322 18.48 -19.61 12.07
N GLY A 323 17.25 -19.19 12.34
CA GLY A 323 16.43 -19.80 13.36
C GLY A 323 14.94 -19.70 13.07
N MET A 324 14.20 -20.43 13.89
CA MET A 324 12.74 -20.42 13.89
C MET A 324 12.22 -20.84 15.26
N ARG A 325 10.97 -20.48 15.55
CA ARG A 325 10.17 -21.15 16.58
C ARG A 325 9.06 -21.91 15.91
N ALA A 326 8.93 -23.19 16.21
CA ALA A 326 7.95 -24.02 15.56
C ALA A 326 7.44 -25.14 16.48
N ASP A 327 6.18 -25.49 16.26
CA ASP A 327 5.55 -26.74 16.71
C ASP A 327 4.70 -27.30 15.56
N SER A 328 3.36 -27.22 15.64
CA SER A 328 2.46 -27.59 14.55
C SER A 328 2.51 -26.60 13.37
N ARG A 329 2.93 -25.36 13.63
CA ARG A 329 3.08 -24.25 12.67
C ARG A 329 4.39 -23.51 12.92
N ILE A 330 4.72 -22.55 12.04
CA ILE A 330 5.81 -21.61 12.27
C ILE A 330 5.30 -20.45 13.11
N ASP A 331 5.74 -20.38 14.36
CA ASP A 331 5.46 -19.27 15.26
C ASP A 331 6.35 -18.07 14.96
N GLN A 332 7.61 -18.32 14.58
CA GLN A 332 8.59 -17.27 14.34
C GLN A 332 9.64 -17.69 13.30
N VAL A 333 10.12 -16.74 12.51
CA VAL A 333 11.38 -16.85 11.75
C VAL A 333 12.38 -15.82 12.27
N ASN A 334 13.65 -16.19 12.30
CA ASN A 334 14.71 -15.26 12.66
C ASN A 334 16.02 -15.54 11.91
N LEU A 335 16.83 -14.49 11.79
CA LEU A 335 18.12 -14.51 11.12
C LEU A 335 19.03 -13.49 11.78
N THR A 336 20.29 -13.85 12.01
CA THR A 336 21.31 -12.97 12.59
C THR A 336 22.45 -12.75 11.60
N LEU A 337 22.85 -11.49 11.44
CA LEU A 337 23.96 -11.07 10.61
C LEU A 337 25.27 -10.98 11.42
N SER A 338 26.42 -10.98 10.74
CA SER A 338 27.74 -10.93 11.37
C SER A 338 28.04 -9.63 12.11
N ASN A 339 27.31 -8.55 11.80
CA ASN A 339 27.40 -7.27 12.50
C ASN A 339 26.54 -7.21 13.78
N GLY A 340 25.86 -8.29 14.14
CA GLY A 340 24.97 -8.36 15.30
C GLY A 340 23.52 -7.96 15.05
N THR A 341 23.18 -7.45 13.85
CA THR A 341 21.78 -7.20 13.48
C THR A 341 21.01 -8.52 13.48
N SER A 342 19.85 -8.53 14.13
CA SER A 342 18.97 -9.70 14.20
C SER A 342 17.56 -9.36 13.74
N PHE A 343 17.05 -10.12 12.77
CA PHE A 343 15.68 -10.06 12.32
C PHE A 343 14.87 -11.13 13.05
N VAL A 344 13.72 -10.75 13.62
CA VAL A 344 12.86 -11.64 14.39
C VAL A 344 11.41 -11.29 14.09
N HIS A 345 10.70 -12.21 13.43
CA HIS A 345 9.32 -11.99 12.99
C HIS A 345 8.41 -13.13 13.43
N GLY A 346 7.29 -12.80 14.06
CA GLY A 346 6.33 -13.74 14.63
C GLY A 346 6.35 -13.81 16.17
N GLY A 347 5.55 -14.72 16.72
CA GLY A 347 5.30 -14.81 18.16
C GLY A 347 6.35 -15.60 18.94
N THR A 348 6.07 -15.80 20.23
CA THR A 348 6.95 -16.51 21.18
C THR A 348 6.52 -17.96 21.41
N GLY A 349 5.49 -18.44 20.71
CA GLY A 349 5.02 -19.83 20.74
C GLY A 349 6.05 -20.84 20.22
N GLY A 350 5.68 -22.12 20.21
CA GLY A 350 6.51 -23.20 19.68
C GLY A 350 7.85 -23.39 20.41
N THR A 351 8.69 -24.28 19.87
CA THR A 351 10.05 -24.52 20.37
C THR A 351 11.09 -23.86 19.46
N ALA A 352 12.03 -23.13 20.06
CA ALA A 352 13.12 -22.48 19.34
C ALA A 352 14.10 -23.52 18.78
N LYS A 353 14.52 -23.31 17.53
CA LYS A 353 15.57 -24.08 16.85
C LYS A 353 16.44 -23.11 16.05
N SER A 354 17.72 -23.41 15.97
CA SER A 354 18.67 -22.60 15.20
C SER A 354 19.73 -23.46 14.52
N LEU A 355 20.37 -22.88 13.51
CA LEU A 355 21.52 -23.42 12.84
C LEU A 355 22.54 -22.29 12.64
N THR A 356 23.69 -22.40 13.31
CA THR A 356 24.84 -21.53 13.09
C THR A 356 25.57 -21.96 11.82
N LEU A 357 25.77 -21.02 10.91
CA LEU A 357 26.44 -21.22 9.63
C LEU A 357 27.96 -21.32 9.82
N ASN A 358 28.59 -22.23 9.08
CA ASN A 358 30.05 -22.33 9.02
C ASN A 358 30.63 -21.14 8.24
N SER A 359 31.94 -20.90 8.39
CA SER A 359 32.62 -19.89 7.58
C SER A 359 32.44 -20.14 6.08
N GLY A 360 32.03 -19.11 5.33
CA GLY A 360 31.74 -19.18 3.89
C GLY A 360 30.43 -19.88 3.51
N GLU A 361 29.69 -20.43 4.47
CA GLU A 361 28.38 -21.03 4.23
C GLU A 361 27.28 -19.95 4.23
N TYR A 362 26.29 -20.14 3.36
CA TYR A 362 25.17 -19.21 3.22
C TYR A 362 23.85 -19.96 3.06
N VAL A 363 22.75 -19.26 3.30
CA VAL A 363 21.40 -19.80 3.13
C VAL A 363 21.07 -19.79 1.64
N LYS A 364 20.84 -20.99 1.07
CA LYS A 364 20.61 -21.17 -0.36
C LYS A 364 19.12 -21.20 -0.71
N SER A 365 18.30 -21.84 0.11
CA SER A 365 16.87 -21.91 -0.15
C SER A 365 16.04 -22.05 1.12
N VAL A 366 14.76 -21.72 0.99
CA VAL A 366 13.72 -22.04 1.98
C VAL A 366 12.52 -22.68 1.28
N LYS A 367 12.09 -23.85 1.77
CA LYS A 367 10.80 -24.46 1.42
C LYS A 367 9.78 -24.11 2.49
N LEU A 368 8.62 -23.63 2.06
CA LEU A 368 7.50 -23.28 2.93
C LEU A 368 6.27 -24.13 2.59
N CYS A 369 5.47 -24.45 3.60
CA CYS A 369 4.12 -24.98 3.39
C CYS A 369 3.10 -24.11 4.15
N SER A 370 1.98 -23.79 3.52
CA SER A 370 0.89 -23.00 4.13
C SER A 370 -0.36 -23.83 4.34
N GLY A 371 -1.18 -23.42 5.31
CA GLY A 371 -2.44 -24.10 5.61
C GLY A 371 -3.37 -23.18 6.41
N LYS A 372 -4.62 -23.61 6.61
CA LYS A 372 -5.60 -22.88 7.42
C LYS A 372 -5.65 -23.43 8.84
N TYR A 373 -5.65 -22.53 9.82
CA TYR A 373 -5.94 -22.82 11.22
C TYR A 373 -6.93 -21.78 11.72
N ASN A 374 -8.07 -22.23 12.27
CA ASN A 374 -9.16 -21.36 12.72
C ASN A 374 -9.52 -20.28 11.69
N ASN A 375 -9.71 -20.70 10.43
CA ASN A 375 -10.02 -19.85 9.27
C ASN A 375 -8.95 -18.83 8.86
N THR A 376 -7.78 -18.82 9.52
CA THR A 376 -6.64 -17.97 9.13
C THR A 376 -5.57 -18.78 8.41
N THR A 377 -5.09 -18.29 7.27
CA THR A 377 -3.99 -18.92 6.52
C THR A 377 -2.65 -18.57 7.17
N ARG A 378 -1.82 -19.57 7.44
CA ARG A 378 -0.53 -19.42 8.12
C ARG A 378 0.55 -20.25 7.47
N ILE A 379 1.81 -19.96 7.79
CA ILE A 379 2.94 -20.83 7.48
C ILE A 379 2.97 -21.98 8.48
N PHE A 380 2.73 -23.19 7.96
CA PHE A 380 2.71 -24.42 8.74
C PHE A 380 4.09 -25.08 8.82
N TYR A 381 4.94 -24.90 7.82
CA TYR A 381 6.25 -25.53 7.74
C TYR A 381 7.28 -24.63 7.10
N ALA A 382 8.52 -24.73 7.58
CA ALA A 382 9.69 -24.13 6.96
C ALA A 382 10.88 -25.11 6.98
N LYS A 383 11.60 -25.19 5.86
CA LYS A 383 12.89 -25.89 5.73
C LYS A 383 13.90 -24.99 5.05
N TYR A 384 14.89 -24.54 5.81
CA TYR A 384 16.07 -23.89 5.25
C TYR A 384 17.06 -24.93 4.75
N THR A 385 17.73 -24.63 3.64
CA THR A 385 18.86 -25.41 3.11
C THR A 385 20.03 -24.48 2.82
N THR A 386 21.22 -24.83 3.30
CA THR A 386 22.44 -24.04 3.13
C THR A 386 23.22 -24.45 1.87
N SER A 387 24.23 -23.67 1.50
CA SER A 387 25.16 -23.99 0.40
C SER A 387 25.96 -25.27 0.62
N SER A 388 26.13 -25.71 1.88
CA SER A 388 26.79 -26.98 2.23
C SER A 388 25.84 -28.17 2.35
N GLY A 389 24.53 -27.96 2.10
CA GLY A 389 23.50 -29.00 2.19
C GLY A 389 22.95 -29.26 3.60
N ARG A 390 23.36 -28.48 4.61
CA ARG A 390 22.77 -28.54 5.96
C ARG A 390 21.37 -27.94 5.96
N THR A 391 20.52 -28.40 6.86
CA THR A 391 19.11 -27.98 6.91
C THR A 391 18.64 -27.68 8.32
N LEU A 392 17.73 -26.70 8.43
CA LEU A 392 16.96 -26.41 9.63
C LEU A 392 15.46 -26.52 9.30
N THR A 393 14.72 -27.35 10.04
CA THR A 393 13.30 -27.63 9.77
C THR A 393 12.41 -27.50 11.00
N GLY A 394 11.18 -27.05 10.80
CA GLY A 394 10.14 -27.00 11.82
C GLY A 394 8.75 -26.93 11.21
N GLY A 395 7.73 -27.22 12.03
CA GLY A 395 6.35 -27.22 11.57
C GLY A 395 5.88 -28.56 11.00
N THR A 396 4.66 -28.54 10.45
CA THR A 396 4.02 -29.70 9.80
C THR A 396 3.79 -29.42 8.32
N THR A 397 4.21 -30.33 7.44
CA THR A 397 4.03 -30.15 5.99
C THR A 397 2.56 -30.18 5.60
N THR A 398 2.18 -29.35 4.64
CA THR A 398 0.87 -29.36 3.98
C THR A 398 1.05 -29.56 2.46
N SER A 399 -0.04 -29.68 1.71
CA SER A 399 -0.01 -29.81 0.24
C SER A 399 0.31 -28.51 -0.49
N THR A 400 -0.04 -27.36 0.09
CA THR A 400 0.24 -26.04 -0.50
C THR A 400 1.66 -25.62 -0.13
N THR A 401 2.56 -25.60 -1.10
CA THR A 401 4.00 -25.37 -0.84
C THR A 401 4.65 -24.46 -1.88
N VAL A 402 5.68 -23.74 -1.45
CA VAL A 402 6.60 -22.98 -2.33
C VAL A 402 8.04 -23.27 -1.92
N THR A 403 8.99 -23.14 -2.84
CA THR A 403 10.42 -23.13 -2.51
C THR A 403 11.09 -21.93 -3.15
N TYR A 404 11.64 -21.06 -2.31
CA TYR A 404 12.47 -19.94 -2.74
C TYR A 404 13.92 -20.37 -2.76
N THR A 405 14.56 -20.30 -3.92
CA THR A 405 15.99 -20.61 -4.09
C THR A 405 16.70 -19.34 -4.53
N ALA A 406 17.80 -19.00 -3.85
CA ALA A 406 18.61 -17.86 -4.25
C ALA A 406 19.15 -18.07 -5.67
N PRO A 407 19.08 -17.05 -6.56
CA PRO A 407 19.69 -17.11 -7.87
C PRO A 407 21.20 -17.41 -7.81
N ASP A 408 21.79 -17.84 -8.93
CA ASP A 408 23.23 -18.07 -9.01
C ASP A 408 24.01 -16.78 -8.67
N GLY A 409 24.97 -16.88 -7.75
CA GLY A 409 25.71 -15.74 -7.22
C GLY A 409 25.02 -14.96 -6.10
N TRP A 410 23.84 -15.41 -5.63
CA TRP A 410 23.07 -14.77 -4.56
C TRP A 410 22.85 -15.70 -3.36
N LYS A 411 22.47 -15.12 -2.22
CA LYS A 411 22.15 -15.80 -0.95
C LYS A 411 20.95 -15.14 -0.27
N ILE A 412 20.22 -15.89 0.55
CA ILE A 412 19.12 -15.35 1.37
C ILE A 412 19.71 -14.66 2.62
N VAL A 413 19.25 -13.43 2.89
CA VAL A 413 19.83 -12.54 3.92
C VAL A 413 18.82 -11.85 4.83
N GLY A 414 17.53 -12.01 4.56
CA GLY A 414 16.45 -11.42 5.36
C GLY A 414 15.09 -11.87 4.87
N PHE A 415 14.05 -11.29 5.46
CA PHE A 415 12.66 -11.65 5.20
C PHE A 415 11.78 -10.42 4.96
N HIS A 416 10.64 -10.68 4.32
CA HIS A 416 9.52 -9.75 4.25
C HIS A 416 8.22 -10.55 4.26
N GLY A 417 7.12 -9.97 4.72
CA GLY A 417 5.87 -10.71 4.84
C GLY A 417 4.93 -10.12 5.88
N ARG A 418 4.15 -10.98 6.53
CA ARG A 418 3.22 -10.62 7.60
C ARG A 418 3.26 -11.63 8.74
N CYS A 419 3.15 -11.14 9.96
CA CYS A 419 3.10 -12.00 11.14
C CYS A 419 2.30 -11.39 12.29
N GLY A 420 1.79 -12.26 13.16
CA GLY A 420 1.29 -11.93 14.48
C GLY A 420 1.82 -12.93 15.50
N THR A 421 0.92 -13.71 16.10
CA THR A 421 1.31 -14.82 16.98
C THR A 421 2.00 -15.96 16.23
N ASN A 422 1.71 -16.10 14.93
CA ASN A 422 2.39 -16.99 13.99
C ASN A 422 2.91 -16.19 12.80
N VAL A 423 3.73 -16.82 11.95
CA VAL A 423 4.06 -16.28 10.63
C VAL A 423 2.89 -16.56 9.68
N ASP A 424 2.28 -15.51 9.16
CA ASP A 424 1.09 -15.60 8.31
C ASP A 424 1.48 -15.65 6.83
N LYS A 425 2.44 -14.81 6.44
CA LYS A 425 2.95 -14.68 5.06
C LYS A 425 4.46 -14.43 5.10
N LEU A 426 5.21 -15.04 4.18
CA LEU A 426 6.66 -14.97 4.15
C LEU A 426 7.20 -15.00 2.71
N GLY A 427 8.08 -14.07 2.41
CA GLY A 427 9.03 -14.08 1.30
C GLY A 427 10.46 -13.87 1.83
N VAL A 428 11.44 -13.92 0.94
CA VAL A 428 12.87 -13.81 1.28
C VAL A 428 13.53 -12.65 0.55
N ILE A 429 14.54 -12.08 1.19
CA ILE A 429 15.43 -11.08 0.60
C ILE A 429 16.74 -11.75 0.23
N TYR A 430 17.21 -11.50 -0.98
CA TYR A 430 18.47 -11.96 -1.53
C TYR A 430 19.49 -10.83 -1.60
N ALA A 431 20.78 -11.16 -1.42
CA ALA A 431 21.91 -10.29 -1.75
C ALA A 431 23.02 -11.10 -2.45
N PRO A 432 23.97 -10.46 -3.17
CA PRO A 432 25.12 -11.14 -3.76
C PRO A 432 25.96 -11.89 -2.71
N ILE A 433 26.59 -12.99 -3.11
CA ILE A 433 27.47 -13.83 -2.25
C ILE A 433 28.72 -13.07 -1.82
#